data_AF-A0A542QT89-F1
#
_entry.id   AF-A0A542QT89-F1
#
_cell.length_a   1.000
_cell.length_b   1.000
_cell.length_c   1.000
_cell.angle_alpha   90.00
_cell.angle_beta   90.00
_cell.angle_gamma   90.00
#
_symmetry.space_group_name_H-M   'P 1'
#
loop_
_entity.id
_entity.type
_entity.pdbx_description
1 polymer ?
#
loop_
_entity_poly.entity_id
_entity_poly.type
_entity_poly.pdbx_seq_one_letter_code
_entity_poly.pdbx_strand_id
1 'polypeptide(L)'
;MSQFERTDAKYTPRFDELAQQAAWELLERFWIPRSDMVWYQAVRDREHVLRPFFNEKLGFRLLIHYEFVKLEKFVGRKIEPWMGLPGLAEVRDYTFFSLLMAYLEAKSIDDQFLLSDICEEIKVTYPGPGAVDWTNYDHRKSLVRVLQLAREWELLVVVDGDDQGFVASEQTDVLYEPTPLVKYFLRAYPRDLMQFQTTEDLLKIVDTENETLARRHRVYRQLLLTPGIREEEMADGDWTYLRNQRNVIARDFEETVGLDLEIYGQDAMLVHHGRSLGNTLYPDTRAISEVVFFFAGTVRAAVEAGSFPVQNDGRLLLTQVDYEMLLDQCQAEYGHGWGKALREMSTKQLAHQLLEEMEAWRLAYRDEREQLIAIMPRLGRIMSQYPRDYLKKRKEGDGQQDGSE
;
A
#
# COMPACT_ATOMS: atom_id res chain seq x y z
N MET A 1 11.54 55.44 -27.83
CA MET A 1 10.49 54.41 -27.62
C MET A 1 11.11 53.05 -27.81
N SER A 2 11.30 52.28 -26.75
CA SER A 2 11.46 50.82 -26.81
C SER A 2 11.16 50.31 -25.41
N GLN A 3 9.96 49.74 -25.28
CA GLN A 3 9.49 49.07 -24.08
C GLN A 3 10.26 47.75 -23.97
N PHE A 4 10.96 47.58 -22.85
CA PHE A 4 11.36 46.26 -22.38
C PHE A 4 10.12 45.57 -21.80
N GLU A 5 9.60 44.59 -22.52
CA GLU A 5 8.68 43.60 -21.98
C GLU A 5 9.41 42.82 -20.89
N ARG A 6 9.08 43.10 -19.63
CA ARG A 6 9.28 42.15 -18.54
C ARG A 6 8.32 41.01 -18.78
N THR A 7 8.84 39.87 -19.19
CA THR A 7 8.12 38.60 -19.16
C THR A 7 7.80 38.28 -17.70
N ASP A 8 6.52 38.40 -17.36
CA ASP A 8 5.96 37.92 -16.10
C ASP A 8 6.39 36.46 -15.87
N ALA A 9 7.15 36.23 -14.80
CA ALA A 9 7.34 34.89 -14.27
C ALA A 9 5.95 34.37 -13.89
N LYS A 10 5.42 33.45 -14.69
CA LYS A 10 4.16 32.73 -14.40
C LYS A 10 4.21 32.24 -12.95
N TYR A 11 3.32 32.75 -12.12
CA TYR A 11 3.07 32.25 -10.77
C TYR A 11 2.68 30.77 -10.91
N THR A 12 3.63 29.86 -10.68
CA THR A 12 3.30 28.44 -10.53
C THR A 12 2.59 28.33 -9.19
N PRO A 13 1.28 28.01 -9.16
CA PRO A 13 0.57 27.89 -7.90
C PRO A 13 1.24 26.80 -7.07
N ARG A 14 1.78 27.19 -5.93
CA ARG A 14 2.48 26.31 -4.99
C ARG A 14 1.44 25.47 -4.27
N PHE A 15 1.76 24.19 -4.03
CA PHE A 15 0.98 23.36 -3.11
C PHE A 15 0.99 24.02 -1.73
N ASP A 16 -0.19 24.42 -1.26
CA ASP A 16 -0.38 24.82 0.13
C ASP A 16 -0.61 23.58 1.01
N GLU A 17 -0.62 23.76 2.32
CA GLU A 17 -0.79 22.67 3.28
C GLU A 17 -2.09 21.87 3.02
N LEU A 18 -3.18 22.56 2.65
CA LEU A 18 -4.45 21.91 2.32
C LEU A 18 -4.35 21.07 1.04
N ALA A 19 -3.63 21.53 0.01
CA ALA A 19 -3.39 20.74 -1.19
C ALA A 19 -2.54 19.49 -0.88
N GLN A 20 -1.54 19.60 0.00
CA GLN A 20 -0.75 18.43 0.42
C GLN A 20 -1.61 17.39 1.14
N GLN A 21 -2.44 17.83 2.09
CA GLN A 21 -3.35 16.94 2.81
C GLN A 21 -4.40 16.32 1.88
N ALA A 22 -4.98 17.10 0.97
CA ALA A 22 -5.92 16.60 -0.04
C ALA A 22 -5.26 15.59 -0.99
N ALA A 23 -3.97 15.76 -1.32
CA ALA A 23 -3.20 14.79 -2.10
C ALA A 23 -3.05 13.46 -1.34
N TRP A 24 -2.76 13.50 -0.05
CA TRP A 24 -2.71 12.30 0.80
C TRP A 24 -4.05 11.58 0.86
N GLU A 25 -5.16 12.30 1.07
CA GLU A 25 -6.50 11.69 1.08
C GLU A 25 -6.84 10.99 -0.25
N LEU A 26 -6.44 11.58 -1.38
CA LEU A 26 -6.60 10.94 -2.69
C LEU A 26 -5.70 9.70 -2.85
N LEU A 27 -4.53 9.67 -2.21
CA LEU A 27 -3.60 8.54 -2.24
C LEU A 27 -4.05 7.38 -1.35
N GLU A 28 -4.57 7.68 -0.15
CA GLU A 28 -5.00 6.67 0.82
C GLU A 28 -6.36 6.07 0.48
N ARG A 29 -7.30 6.86 -0.04
CA ARG A 29 -8.70 6.42 -0.21
C ARG A 29 -9.00 6.03 -1.65
N PHE A 30 -9.94 5.09 -1.83
CA PHE A 30 -10.38 4.71 -3.17
C PHE A 30 -11.16 5.85 -3.86
N TRP A 31 -12.13 6.43 -3.15
CA TRP A 31 -12.75 7.73 -3.45
C TRP A 31 -13.01 8.51 -2.16
N ILE A 32 -13.32 9.78 -2.31
CA ILE A 32 -13.80 10.66 -1.24
C ILE A 32 -15.24 11.04 -1.60
N PRO A 33 -16.25 10.53 -0.86
CA PRO A 33 -17.65 10.83 -1.14
C PRO A 33 -17.97 12.27 -0.75
N ARG A 34 -19.01 12.85 -1.34
CA ARG A 34 -19.47 14.22 -1.04
C ARG A 34 -20.02 14.37 0.37
N SER A 35 -20.45 13.27 1.00
CA SER A 35 -20.78 13.23 2.44
C SER A 35 -19.60 13.68 3.31
N ASP A 36 -18.37 13.44 2.85
CA ASP A 36 -17.14 13.99 3.42
C ASP A 36 -16.83 15.36 2.80
N MET A 37 -17.65 16.36 3.17
CA MET A 37 -17.59 17.71 2.60
C MET A 37 -16.21 18.37 2.76
N VAL A 38 -15.48 18.05 3.83
CA VAL A 38 -14.17 18.66 4.13
C VAL A 38 -13.19 18.33 3.02
N TRP A 39 -12.97 17.03 2.77
CA TRP A 39 -12.00 16.59 1.77
C TRP A 39 -12.51 16.72 0.34
N TYR A 40 -13.82 16.51 0.13
CA TYR A 40 -14.44 16.74 -1.17
C TYR A 40 -14.23 18.19 -1.64
N GLN A 41 -14.47 19.18 -0.77
CA GLN A 41 -14.27 20.59 -1.12
C GLN A 41 -12.79 20.95 -1.23
N ALA A 42 -11.93 20.42 -0.36
CA ALA A 42 -10.48 20.64 -0.42
C ALA A 42 -9.90 20.22 -1.78
N VAL A 43 -10.27 19.03 -2.28
CA VAL A 43 -9.84 18.55 -3.60
C VAL A 43 -10.37 19.44 -4.72
N ARG A 44 -11.64 19.86 -4.65
CA ARG A 44 -12.24 20.73 -5.68
C ARG A 44 -11.56 22.10 -5.74
N ASP A 45 -11.34 22.74 -4.60
CA ASP A 45 -10.74 24.07 -4.54
C ASP A 45 -9.25 24.05 -4.95
N ARG A 46 -8.58 22.89 -4.81
CA ARG A 46 -7.17 22.70 -5.16
C ARG A 46 -6.95 21.89 -6.45
N GLU A 47 -8.00 21.64 -7.23
CA GLU A 47 -7.92 20.87 -8.48
C GLU A 47 -6.80 21.39 -9.40
N HIS A 48 -6.66 22.71 -9.50
CA HIS A 48 -5.71 23.38 -10.37
C HIS A 48 -4.23 23.07 -10.05
N VAL A 49 -3.90 22.66 -8.82
CA VAL A 49 -2.54 22.19 -8.46
C VAL A 49 -2.45 20.67 -8.38
N LEU A 50 -3.51 20.00 -7.90
CA LEU A 50 -3.56 18.55 -7.77
C LEU A 50 -3.51 17.84 -9.13
N ARG A 51 -4.32 18.32 -10.09
CA ARG A 51 -4.46 17.68 -11.41
C ARG A 51 -3.15 17.67 -12.20
N PRO A 52 -2.39 18.78 -12.33
CA PRO A 52 -1.09 18.76 -13.02
C PRO A 52 -0.11 17.77 -12.41
N PHE A 53 0.00 17.72 -11.08
CA PHE A 53 0.91 16.77 -10.42
C PHE A 53 0.51 15.33 -10.73
N PHE A 54 -0.72 14.93 -10.39
CA PHE A 54 -1.16 13.55 -10.58
C PHE A 54 -1.15 13.11 -12.05
N ASN A 55 -1.60 13.97 -12.96
CA ASN A 55 -1.67 13.60 -14.37
C ASN A 55 -0.30 13.62 -15.06
N GLU A 56 0.48 14.71 -14.91
CA GLU A 56 1.72 14.88 -15.69
C GLU A 56 2.94 14.18 -15.10
N LYS A 57 2.93 13.91 -13.78
CA LYS A 57 4.03 13.24 -13.08
C LYS A 57 3.76 11.77 -12.89
N LEU A 58 2.53 11.40 -12.52
CA LEU A 58 2.17 10.01 -12.21
C LEU A 58 1.34 9.33 -13.31
N GLY A 59 0.70 10.09 -14.20
CA GLY A 59 -0.26 9.55 -15.15
C GLY A 59 -1.60 9.15 -14.52
N PHE A 60 -1.85 9.55 -13.26
CA PHE A 60 -3.11 9.27 -12.58
C PHE A 60 -4.19 10.24 -13.03
N ARG A 61 -5.40 9.71 -13.22
CA ARG A 61 -6.56 10.51 -13.57
C ARG A 61 -7.29 10.94 -12.32
N LEU A 62 -7.33 12.26 -12.07
CA LEU A 62 -8.20 12.85 -11.05
C LEU A 62 -9.61 13.06 -11.64
N LEU A 63 -10.60 12.34 -11.12
CA LEU A 63 -12.01 12.48 -11.46
C LEU A 63 -12.70 13.29 -10.36
N ILE A 64 -13.37 14.38 -10.75
CA ILE A 64 -14.21 15.19 -9.86
C ILE A 64 -15.64 15.08 -10.36
N HIS A 65 -16.46 14.38 -9.57
CA HIS A 65 -17.87 14.17 -9.82
C HIS A 65 -18.70 14.99 -8.82
N TYR A 66 -19.99 15.19 -9.09
CA TYR A 66 -20.86 15.96 -8.18
C TYR A 66 -21.20 15.21 -6.88
N GLU A 67 -20.87 13.92 -6.79
CA GLU A 67 -21.10 13.05 -5.62
C GLU A 67 -19.83 12.53 -4.96
N PHE A 68 -18.68 12.57 -5.64
CA PHE A 68 -17.42 12.08 -5.10
C PHE A 68 -16.23 12.64 -5.88
N VAL A 69 -15.03 12.47 -5.35
CA VAL A 69 -13.78 12.63 -6.09
C VAL A 69 -12.96 11.34 -6.02
N LYS A 70 -12.26 10.99 -7.10
CA LYS A 70 -11.51 9.73 -7.22
C LYS A 70 -10.17 9.98 -7.91
N LEU A 71 -9.11 9.38 -7.40
CA LEU A 71 -7.81 9.30 -8.08
C LEU A 71 -7.63 7.89 -8.63
N GLU A 72 -7.61 7.73 -9.95
CA GLU A 72 -7.39 6.42 -10.58
C GLU A 72 -5.90 6.03 -10.50
N LYS A 73 -5.55 5.34 -9.41
CA LYS A 73 -4.21 4.82 -9.12
C LYS A 73 -4.00 3.46 -9.78
N PHE A 74 -2.79 3.20 -10.25
CA PHE A 74 -2.42 1.92 -10.85
C PHE A 74 -0.90 1.73 -10.86
N VAL A 75 -0.45 0.48 -10.81
CA VAL A 75 0.96 0.12 -10.99
C VAL A 75 1.19 -0.42 -12.39
N GLY A 76 2.32 -0.05 -13.01
CA GLY A 76 2.54 -0.28 -14.44
C GLY A 76 3.07 -1.68 -14.80
N ARG A 77 3.78 -2.38 -13.92
CA ARG A 77 4.52 -3.60 -14.35
C ARG A 77 4.56 -4.75 -13.36
N LYS A 78 4.66 -4.47 -12.05
CA LYS A 78 4.81 -5.51 -11.05
C LYS A 78 3.61 -5.50 -10.12
N ILE A 79 2.91 -6.63 -10.06
CA ILE A 79 1.87 -6.87 -9.07
C ILE A 79 2.57 -7.29 -7.78
N GLU A 80 2.09 -6.81 -6.65
CA GLU A 80 2.65 -7.10 -5.34
C GLU A 80 1.55 -7.59 -4.40
N PRO A 81 1.88 -8.40 -3.38
CA PRO A 81 0.88 -9.00 -2.47
C PRO A 81 -0.03 -7.97 -1.77
N TRP A 82 0.50 -6.78 -1.47
CA TRP A 82 -0.25 -5.70 -0.81
C TRP A 82 -1.24 -4.96 -1.73
N MET A 83 -1.24 -5.24 -3.04
CA MET A 83 -2.18 -4.63 -4.00
C MET A 83 -3.57 -5.27 -4.03
N GLY A 84 -3.79 -6.29 -3.20
CA GLY A 84 -5.09 -6.95 -3.07
C GLY A 84 -6.19 -6.01 -2.56
N LEU A 85 -7.44 -6.39 -2.80
CA LEU A 85 -8.60 -5.71 -2.24
C LEU A 85 -8.71 -6.04 -0.74
N PRO A 86 -8.84 -5.03 0.15
CA PRO A 86 -9.00 -5.26 1.58
C PRO A 86 -10.17 -6.22 1.88
N GLY A 87 -9.98 -7.14 2.83
CA GLY A 87 -11.01 -8.10 3.23
C GLY A 87 -11.19 -9.31 2.31
N LEU A 88 -10.67 -9.29 1.08
CA LEU A 88 -10.68 -10.44 0.18
C LEU A 88 -9.40 -11.26 0.37
N ALA A 89 -9.54 -12.57 0.57
CA ALA A 89 -8.41 -13.44 0.91
C ALA A 89 -8.21 -14.59 -0.09
N GLU A 90 -9.26 -15.02 -0.79
CA GLU A 90 -9.23 -16.17 -1.68
C GLU A 90 -9.56 -15.79 -3.12
N VAL A 91 -9.09 -16.60 -4.08
CA VAL A 91 -9.43 -16.44 -5.52
C VAL A 91 -10.96 -16.39 -5.74
N ARG A 92 -11.73 -17.15 -4.95
CA ARG A 92 -13.19 -17.15 -5.01
C ARG A 92 -13.77 -15.78 -4.70
N ASP A 93 -13.21 -15.07 -3.71
CA ASP A 93 -13.66 -13.74 -3.30
C ASP A 93 -13.51 -12.74 -4.46
N TYR A 94 -12.35 -12.72 -5.12
CA TYR A 94 -12.11 -11.86 -6.29
C TYR A 94 -13.00 -12.22 -7.48
N THR A 95 -13.30 -13.50 -7.65
CA THR A 95 -14.20 -13.97 -8.72
C THR A 95 -15.63 -13.52 -8.44
N PHE A 96 -16.14 -13.73 -7.23
CA PHE A 96 -17.46 -13.27 -6.80
C PHE A 96 -17.58 -11.75 -6.87
N PHE A 97 -16.54 -11.01 -6.46
CA PHE A 97 -16.52 -9.55 -6.57
C PHE A 97 -16.62 -9.10 -8.03
N SER A 98 -15.89 -9.75 -8.95
CA SER A 98 -15.95 -9.45 -10.38
C SER A 98 -17.35 -9.73 -10.97
N LEU A 99 -17.98 -10.83 -10.58
CA LEU A 99 -19.35 -11.18 -11.00
C LEU A 99 -20.39 -10.22 -10.42
N LEU A 100 -20.25 -9.85 -9.15
CA LEU A 100 -21.07 -8.82 -8.52
C LEU A 100 -20.96 -7.49 -9.28
N MET A 101 -19.74 -7.06 -9.59
CA MET A 101 -19.54 -5.82 -10.36
C MET A 101 -20.19 -5.89 -11.74
N ALA A 102 -20.08 -7.03 -12.45
CA ALA A 102 -20.74 -7.23 -13.74
C ALA A 102 -22.27 -7.17 -13.61
N TYR A 103 -22.84 -7.78 -12.57
CA TYR A 103 -24.26 -7.75 -12.28
C TYR A 103 -24.76 -6.34 -11.98
N LEU A 104 -24.08 -5.61 -11.08
CA LEU A 104 -24.43 -4.22 -10.73
C LEU A 104 -24.29 -3.28 -11.93
N GLU A 105 -23.30 -3.52 -12.81
CA GLU A 105 -23.10 -2.70 -14.00
C GLU A 105 -24.27 -2.85 -15.01
N ALA A 106 -24.97 -3.98 -15.02
CA ALA A 106 -26.16 -4.17 -15.85
C ALA A 106 -27.43 -3.52 -15.26
N LYS A 107 -27.41 -3.16 -13.97
CA LYS A 107 -28.56 -2.62 -13.24
C LYS A 107 -28.69 -1.10 -13.38
N SER A 108 -29.93 -0.63 -13.26
CA SER A 108 -30.21 0.81 -13.08
C SER A 108 -30.10 1.17 -11.60
N ILE A 109 -29.82 2.43 -11.28
CA ILE A 109 -29.55 2.88 -9.89
C ILE A 109 -30.75 2.60 -8.97
N ASP A 110 -31.98 2.75 -9.46
CA ASP A 110 -33.20 2.50 -8.67
C ASP A 110 -33.69 1.03 -8.71
N ASP A 111 -32.92 0.11 -9.33
CA ASP A 111 -33.33 -1.28 -9.51
C ASP A 111 -32.89 -2.15 -8.33
N GLN A 112 -33.79 -2.29 -7.36
CA GLN A 112 -33.57 -3.14 -6.19
C GLN A 112 -33.48 -4.62 -6.58
N PHE A 113 -32.65 -5.37 -5.88
CA PHE A 113 -32.45 -6.80 -6.13
C PHE A 113 -32.24 -7.57 -4.83
N LEU A 114 -32.57 -8.86 -4.85
CA LEU A 114 -32.42 -9.74 -3.70
C LEU A 114 -31.04 -10.42 -3.66
N LEU A 115 -30.60 -10.83 -2.48
CA LEU A 115 -29.41 -11.67 -2.32
C LEU A 115 -29.56 -12.98 -3.09
N SER A 116 -30.77 -13.53 -3.12
CA SER A 116 -31.09 -14.72 -3.90
C SER A 116 -30.86 -14.53 -5.41
N ASP A 117 -31.12 -13.34 -5.96
CA ASP A 117 -30.89 -13.04 -7.38
C ASP A 117 -29.40 -13.08 -7.73
N ILE A 118 -28.55 -12.45 -6.94
CA ILE A 118 -27.08 -12.47 -7.15
C ILE A 118 -26.51 -13.87 -6.93
N CYS A 119 -27.05 -14.64 -5.98
CA CYS A 119 -26.67 -16.02 -5.74
C CYS A 119 -26.90 -16.91 -6.97
N GLU A 120 -28.02 -16.73 -7.67
CA GLU A 120 -28.30 -17.46 -8.91
C GLU A 120 -27.43 -16.97 -10.08
N GLU A 121 -27.23 -15.66 -10.22
CA GLU A 121 -26.35 -15.12 -11.26
C GLU A 121 -24.92 -15.67 -11.12
N ILE A 122 -24.36 -15.64 -9.90
CA ILE A 122 -23.03 -16.16 -9.61
C ILE A 122 -22.96 -17.66 -9.95
N LYS A 123 -23.96 -18.46 -9.58
CA LYS A 123 -23.99 -19.89 -9.93
C LYS A 123 -23.94 -20.15 -11.43
N VAL A 124 -24.67 -19.34 -12.21
CA VAL A 124 -24.77 -19.48 -13.66
C VAL A 124 -23.49 -19.04 -14.38
N THR A 125 -22.84 -17.99 -13.88
CA THR A 125 -21.72 -17.33 -14.58
C THR A 125 -20.33 -17.65 -14.01
N TYR A 126 -20.24 -18.42 -12.93
CA TYR A 126 -18.96 -18.73 -12.26
C TYR A 126 -17.96 -19.43 -13.19
N PRO A 127 -16.80 -18.82 -13.48
CA PRO A 127 -15.80 -19.38 -14.38
C PRO A 127 -14.79 -20.32 -13.69
N GLY A 128 -14.83 -20.40 -12.35
CA GLY A 128 -13.86 -21.16 -11.57
C GLY A 128 -14.07 -22.68 -11.63
N PRO A 129 -13.13 -23.47 -11.09
CA PRO A 129 -13.27 -24.92 -11.07
C PRO A 129 -14.41 -25.33 -10.12
N GLY A 130 -15.27 -26.23 -10.59
CA GLY A 130 -16.43 -26.73 -9.85
C GLY A 130 -17.63 -25.78 -9.87
N ALA A 131 -18.72 -26.19 -9.24
CA ALA A 131 -19.94 -25.39 -9.13
C ALA A 131 -19.98 -24.63 -7.80
N VAL A 132 -20.65 -23.48 -7.80
CA VAL A 132 -20.94 -22.74 -6.58
C VAL A 132 -22.08 -23.44 -5.83
N ASP A 133 -21.74 -24.01 -4.68
CA ASP A 133 -22.68 -24.64 -3.75
C ASP A 133 -22.96 -23.71 -2.56
N TRP A 134 -24.19 -23.19 -2.44
CA TRP A 134 -24.59 -22.34 -1.32
C TRP A 134 -24.88 -23.12 -0.04
N THR A 135 -24.93 -24.45 -0.05
CA THR A 135 -24.98 -25.24 1.19
C THR A 135 -23.62 -25.28 1.89
N ASN A 136 -22.54 -24.96 1.17
CA ASN A 136 -21.19 -24.86 1.70
C ASN A 136 -20.96 -23.52 2.44
N TYR A 137 -20.55 -23.62 3.70
CA TYR A 137 -20.22 -22.49 4.56
C TYR A 137 -19.14 -21.56 3.98
N ASP A 138 -18.07 -22.11 3.41
CA ASP A 138 -16.95 -21.32 2.91
C ASP A 138 -17.34 -20.50 1.67
N HIS A 139 -18.23 -21.03 0.83
CA HIS A 139 -18.77 -20.30 -0.32
C HIS A 139 -19.63 -19.12 0.14
N ARG A 140 -20.53 -19.35 1.10
CA ARG A 140 -21.35 -18.26 1.67
C ARG A 140 -20.48 -17.20 2.34
N LYS A 141 -19.46 -17.62 3.10
CA LYS A 141 -18.49 -16.72 3.74
C LYS A 141 -17.71 -15.88 2.72
N SER A 142 -17.33 -16.44 1.57
CA SER A 142 -16.73 -15.67 0.47
C SER A 142 -17.67 -14.60 -0.07
N LEU A 143 -18.95 -14.92 -0.31
CA LEU A 143 -19.91 -13.93 -0.80
C LEU A 143 -20.17 -12.82 0.22
N VAL A 144 -20.29 -13.15 1.51
CA VAL A 144 -20.49 -12.14 2.56
C VAL A 144 -19.30 -11.18 2.66
N ARG A 145 -18.04 -11.66 2.54
CA ARG A 145 -16.86 -10.78 2.47
C ARG A 145 -16.95 -9.81 1.28
N VAL A 146 -17.39 -10.30 0.12
CA VAL A 146 -17.58 -9.49 -1.09
C VAL A 146 -18.66 -8.42 -0.91
N LEU A 147 -19.79 -8.78 -0.31
CA LEU A 147 -20.90 -7.85 -0.04
C LEU A 147 -20.53 -6.81 1.01
N GLN A 148 -19.81 -7.20 2.07
CA GLN A 148 -19.24 -6.28 3.05
C GLN A 148 -18.33 -5.25 2.39
N LEU A 149 -17.36 -5.70 1.58
CA LEU A 149 -16.48 -4.79 0.85
C LEU A 149 -17.26 -3.86 -0.08
N ALA A 150 -18.23 -4.40 -0.83
CA ALA A 150 -19.07 -3.60 -1.72
C ALA A 150 -19.86 -2.52 -0.97
N ARG A 151 -20.34 -2.81 0.23
CA ARG A 151 -21.02 -1.83 1.11
C ARG A 151 -20.07 -0.80 1.70
N GLU A 152 -18.90 -1.23 2.17
CA GLU A 152 -17.84 -0.31 2.67
C GLU A 152 -17.40 0.66 1.58
N TRP A 153 -17.44 0.19 0.33
CA TRP A 153 -17.19 0.97 -0.87
C TRP A 153 -18.46 1.60 -1.44
N GLU A 154 -19.56 1.65 -0.69
CA GLU A 154 -20.80 2.31 -1.13
C GLU A 154 -21.22 1.92 -2.56
N LEU A 155 -20.85 0.74 -3.08
CA LEU A 155 -21.22 0.25 -4.42
C LEU A 155 -22.67 -0.23 -4.44
N LEU A 156 -23.16 -0.64 -3.27
CA LEU A 156 -24.53 -1.01 -3.01
C LEU A 156 -24.90 -0.64 -1.58
N VAL A 157 -26.19 -0.48 -1.32
CA VAL A 157 -26.76 -0.22 0.01
C VAL A 157 -27.77 -1.31 0.37
N VAL A 158 -27.91 -1.58 1.67
CA VAL A 158 -28.94 -2.47 2.20
C VAL A 158 -30.22 -1.67 2.40
N VAL A 159 -31.30 -2.10 1.76
CA VAL A 159 -32.63 -1.52 1.92
C VAL A 159 -33.39 -2.23 3.05
N ASP A 160 -33.31 -3.56 3.11
CA ASP A 160 -33.93 -4.39 4.15
C ASP A 160 -33.15 -5.71 4.35
N GLY A 161 -33.13 -6.20 5.60
CA GLY A 161 -32.45 -7.45 5.98
C GLY A 161 -31.01 -7.28 6.51
N ASP A 162 -30.35 -8.42 6.76
CA ASP A 162 -28.96 -8.50 7.25
C ASP A 162 -28.21 -9.66 6.57
N ASP A 163 -27.17 -9.31 5.83
CA ASP A 163 -26.37 -10.24 5.03
C ASP A 163 -25.42 -11.09 5.87
N GLN A 164 -25.16 -10.71 7.13
CA GLN A 164 -24.40 -11.55 8.05
C GLN A 164 -25.11 -12.88 8.36
N GLY A 165 -26.45 -12.89 8.30
CA GLY A 165 -27.24 -14.10 8.47
C GLY A 165 -26.98 -15.14 7.37
N PHE A 166 -26.55 -14.71 6.17
CA PHE A 166 -26.30 -15.61 5.05
C PHE A 166 -25.17 -16.60 5.32
N VAL A 167 -24.17 -16.23 6.12
CA VAL A 167 -23.11 -17.16 6.55
C VAL A 167 -23.72 -18.40 7.24
N ALA A 168 -24.70 -18.18 8.12
CA ALA A 168 -25.35 -19.22 8.89
C ALA A 168 -26.40 -20.00 8.09
N SER A 169 -27.12 -19.34 7.17
CA SER A 169 -28.21 -19.94 6.42
C SER A 169 -28.32 -19.35 5.02
N GLU A 170 -28.30 -20.22 4.00
CA GLU A 170 -28.55 -19.84 2.59
C GLU A 170 -29.97 -19.31 2.33
N GLN A 171 -30.89 -19.50 3.28
CA GLN A 171 -32.27 -19.01 3.20
C GLN A 171 -32.40 -17.55 3.65
N THR A 172 -31.31 -16.95 4.13
CA THR A 172 -31.29 -15.52 4.47
C THR A 172 -31.36 -14.72 3.17
N ASP A 173 -32.35 -13.85 3.06
CA ASP A 173 -32.48 -12.96 1.91
C ASP A 173 -32.40 -11.50 2.37
N VAL A 174 -31.85 -10.66 1.51
CA VAL A 174 -31.53 -9.26 1.80
C VAL A 174 -31.84 -8.45 0.55
N LEU A 175 -32.48 -7.29 0.73
CA LEU A 175 -32.81 -6.39 -0.35
C LEU A 175 -31.72 -5.33 -0.48
N TYR A 176 -31.16 -5.22 -1.68
CA TYR A 176 -30.11 -4.25 -2.00
C TYR A 176 -30.53 -3.29 -3.08
N GLU A 177 -29.82 -2.17 -3.15
CA GLU A 177 -29.92 -1.19 -4.22
C GLU A 177 -28.51 -0.79 -4.67
N PRO A 178 -28.21 -0.78 -6.00
CA PRO A 178 -26.92 -0.34 -6.51
C PRO A 178 -26.78 1.18 -6.38
N THR A 179 -25.56 1.68 -6.19
CA THR A 179 -25.33 3.12 -6.18
C THR A 179 -24.75 3.62 -7.52
N PRO A 180 -24.78 4.94 -7.78
CA PRO A 180 -24.11 5.51 -8.95
C PRO A 180 -22.59 5.23 -9.00
N LEU A 181 -21.95 4.90 -7.87
CA LEU A 181 -20.50 4.66 -7.79
C LEU A 181 -20.06 3.41 -8.55
N VAL A 182 -20.96 2.45 -8.76
CA VAL A 182 -20.72 1.25 -9.57
C VAL A 182 -20.10 1.60 -10.91
N LYS A 183 -20.67 2.61 -11.60
CA LYS A 183 -20.24 3.09 -12.93
C LYS A 183 -18.84 3.67 -12.97
N TYR A 184 -18.29 3.97 -11.81
CA TYR A 184 -16.99 4.60 -11.63
C TYR A 184 -15.98 3.69 -10.94
N PHE A 185 -16.35 2.45 -10.63
CA PHE A 185 -15.44 1.51 -9.99
C PHE A 185 -14.27 1.17 -10.93
N LEU A 186 -14.60 0.66 -12.13
CA LEU A 186 -13.62 0.36 -13.16
C LEU A 186 -13.03 1.65 -13.71
N ARG A 187 -11.70 1.67 -13.85
CA ARG A 187 -11.01 2.79 -14.51
C ARG A 187 -11.38 2.84 -15.98
N ALA A 188 -11.27 4.02 -16.58
CA ALA A 188 -11.29 4.11 -18.03
C ALA A 188 -10.03 3.45 -18.62
N TYR A 189 -10.24 2.46 -19.49
CA TYR A 189 -9.17 1.88 -20.31
C TYR A 189 -9.14 2.54 -21.69
N PRO A 190 -7.96 2.83 -22.25
CA PRO A 190 -7.86 3.47 -23.56
C PRO A 190 -8.18 2.52 -24.72
N ARG A 191 -8.34 1.22 -24.45
CA ARG A 191 -8.79 0.19 -25.40
C ARG A 191 -9.86 -0.68 -24.75
N ASP A 192 -10.64 -1.34 -25.61
CA ASP A 192 -11.64 -2.33 -25.20
C ASP A 192 -10.96 -3.49 -24.44
N LEU A 193 -11.56 -3.88 -23.31
CA LEU A 193 -11.09 -4.98 -22.47
C LEU A 193 -11.04 -6.32 -23.21
N MET A 194 -11.89 -6.51 -24.23
CA MET A 194 -11.91 -7.72 -25.04
C MET A 194 -10.68 -7.89 -25.93
N GLN A 195 -9.81 -6.88 -26.04
CA GLN A 195 -8.58 -6.94 -26.84
C GLN A 195 -7.39 -7.50 -26.05
N PHE A 196 -7.48 -7.66 -24.74
CA PHE A 196 -6.40 -8.22 -23.92
C PHE A 196 -6.49 -9.74 -23.87
N GLN A 197 -5.36 -10.41 -24.08
CA GLN A 197 -5.28 -11.88 -24.03
C GLN A 197 -4.63 -12.37 -22.73
N THR A 198 -3.81 -11.53 -22.10
CA THR A 198 -3.06 -11.87 -20.89
C THR A 198 -3.12 -10.74 -19.87
N THR A 199 -2.84 -11.05 -18.61
CA THR A 199 -2.71 -10.05 -17.54
C THR A 199 -1.54 -9.12 -17.80
N GLU A 200 -0.46 -9.60 -18.42
CA GLU A 200 0.69 -8.80 -18.83
C GLU A 200 0.32 -7.75 -19.89
N ASP A 201 -0.58 -8.09 -20.83
CA ASP A 201 -1.06 -7.13 -21.83
C ASP A 201 -1.88 -6.02 -21.18
N LEU A 202 -2.71 -6.37 -20.19
CA LEU A 202 -3.50 -5.41 -19.42
C LEU A 202 -2.59 -4.45 -18.62
N LEU A 203 -1.47 -4.93 -18.06
CA LEU A 203 -0.54 -4.09 -17.33
C LEU A 203 0.23 -3.12 -18.25
N LYS A 204 0.57 -3.56 -19.47
CA LYS A 204 1.32 -2.75 -20.44
C LYS A 204 0.54 -1.55 -21.01
N ILE A 205 -0.79 -1.61 -21.05
CA ILE A 205 -1.60 -0.52 -21.63
C ILE A 205 -1.50 0.81 -20.87
N VAL A 206 -1.01 0.72 -19.65
CA VAL A 206 -0.77 1.86 -18.80
C VAL A 206 0.30 2.81 -19.36
N ASP A 207 1.19 2.32 -20.22
CA ASP A 207 2.25 3.12 -20.80
C ASP A 207 1.70 3.99 -21.95
N THR A 208 1.94 5.30 -21.87
CA THR A 208 1.58 6.25 -22.93
C THR A 208 2.40 5.97 -24.19
N GLU A 209 1.88 6.28 -25.38
CA GLU A 209 2.64 6.12 -26.64
C GLU A 209 3.96 6.93 -26.66
N ASN A 210 4.05 7.99 -25.84
CA ASN A 210 5.28 8.72 -25.61
C ASN A 210 6.15 8.04 -24.54
N GLU A 211 7.21 7.36 -24.96
CA GLU A 211 8.10 6.62 -24.04
C GLU A 211 8.77 7.52 -22.98
N THR A 212 9.05 8.79 -23.29
CA THR A 212 9.64 9.72 -22.31
C THR A 212 8.65 10.03 -21.19
N LEU A 213 7.38 10.21 -21.55
CA LEU A 213 6.29 10.44 -20.59
C LEU A 213 5.97 9.16 -19.81
N ALA A 214 5.88 8.02 -20.49
CA ALA A 214 5.67 6.73 -19.88
C ALA A 214 6.75 6.42 -18.83
N ARG A 215 8.03 6.63 -19.17
CA ARG A 215 9.15 6.49 -18.24
C ARG A 215 8.98 7.36 -17.00
N ARG A 216 8.68 8.65 -17.18
CA ARG A 216 8.42 9.55 -16.05
C ARG A 216 7.33 8.98 -15.14
N HIS A 217 6.17 8.64 -15.70
CA HIS A 217 5.06 8.10 -14.94
C HIS A 217 5.47 6.83 -14.19
N ARG A 218 6.19 5.91 -14.83
CA ARG A 218 6.66 4.67 -14.19
C ARG A 218 7.57 4.96 -13.00
N VAL A 219 8.58 5.83 -13.15
CA VAL A 219 9.51 6.17 -12.07
C VAL A 219 8.80 6.83 -10.89
N TYR A 220 7.94 7.82 -11.13
CA TYR A 220 7.20 8.48 -10.06
C TYR A 220 6.25 7.53 -9.33
N ARG A 221 5.51 6.68 -10.06
CA ARG A 221 4.61 5.69 -9.46
C ARG A 221 5.37 4.65 -8.64
N GLN A 222 6.51 4.17 -9.14
CA GLN A 222 7.33 3.21 -8.41
C GLN A 222 7.86 3.80 -7.10
N LEU A 223 8.33 5.06 -7.11
CA LEU A 223 8.76 5.75 -5.90
C LEU A 223 7.62 5.98 -4.91
N LEU A 224 6.46 6.42 -5.39
CA LEU A 224 5.34 6.79 -4.50
C LEU A 224 4.59 5.58 -3.94
N LEU A 225 4.43 4.53 -4.74
CA LEU A 225 3.58 3.39 -4.38
C LEU A 225 4.36 2.22 -3.79
N THR A 226 5.67 2.33 -3.60
CA THR A 226 6.44 1.24 -2.97
C THR A 226 7.32 1.77 -1.85
N PRO A 227 7.57 0.99 -0.78
CA PRO A 227 8.42 1.41 0.34
C PRO A 227 9.85 1.79 -0.07
N GLY A 228 10.29 1.28 -1.22
CA GLY A 228 11.52 1.68 -1.87
C GLY A 228 11.81 0.76 -3.05
N ILE A 229 12.70 1.21 -3.91
CA ILE A 229 12.99 0.59 -5.20
C ILE A 229 14.48 0.34 -5.36
N ARG A 230 14.78 -0.72 -6.08
CA ARG A 230 16.15 -1.08 -6.45
C ARG A 230 16.40 -0.89 -7.94
N GLU A 231 17.64 -0.59 -8.33
CA GLU A 231 18.04 -0.44 -9.74
C GLU A 231 17.62 -1.64 -10.59
N GLU A 232 17.86 -2.86 -10.10
CA GLU A 232 17.52 -4.11 -10.78
C GLU A 232 16.01 -4.41 -10.88
N GLU A 233 15.17 -3.71 -10.11
CA GLU A 233 13.71 -3.84 -10.16
C GLU A 233 13.09 -2.88 -11.20
N MET A 234 13.87 -1.92 -11.70
CA MET A 234 13.41 -0.91 -12.66
C MET A 234 13.56 -1.37 -14.11
N ALA A 235 12.76 -0.79 -15.00
CA ALA A 235 12.91 -1.03 -16.43
C ALA A 235 14.19 -0.37 -16.98
N ASP A 236 14.65 -0.86 -18.13
CA ASP A 236 15.87 -0.36 -18.77
C ASP A 236 15.88 1.18 -18.92
N GLY A 237 16.91 1.78 -18.33
CA GLY A 237 17.15 3.23 -18.35
C GLY A 237 16.33 4.06 -17.36
N ASP A 238 15.37 3.46 -16.64
CA ASP A 238 14.53 4.17 -15.67
C ASP A 238 15.37 4.60 -14.43
N TRP A 239 16.33 3.79 -13.98
CA TRP A 239 17.28 4.17 -12.92
C TRP A 239 18.20 5.33 -13.31
N THR A 240 18.74 5.30 -14.53
CA THR A 240 19.53 6.40 -15.09
C THR A 240 18.70 7.68 -15.16
N TYR A 241 17.43 7.57 -15.56
CA TYR A 241 16.50 8.69 -15.56
C TYR A 241 16.30 9.25 -14.14
N LEU A 242 16.05 8.39 -13.15
CA LEU A 242 15.90 8.79 -11.74
C LEU A 242 17.13 9.58 -11.27
N ARG A 243 18.35 9.06 -11.48
CA ARG A 243 19.58 9.76 -11.06
C ARG A 243 19.78 11.09 -11.75
N ASN A 244 19.45 11.18 -13.03
CA ASN A 244 19.57 12.40 -13.82
C ASN A 244 18.53 13.45 -13.42
N GLN A 245 17.32 13.02 -13.08
CA GLN A 245 16.20 13.90 -12.73
C GLN A 245 16.00 14.07 -11.21
N ARG A 246 16.90 13.53 -10.38
CA ARG A 246 16.75 13.46 -8.92
C ARG A 246 16.33 14.78 -8.26
N ASN A 247 16.90 15.92 -8.68
CA ASN A 247 16.60 17.22 -8.08
C ASN A 247 15.17 17.68 -8.41
N VAL A 248 14.68 17.35 -9.61
CA VAL A 248 13.31 17.67 -10.03
C VAL A 248 12.34 16.76 -9.30
N ILE A 249 12.63 15.46 -9.26
CA ILE A 249 11.79 14.46 -8.59
C ILE A 249 11.71 14.73 -7.09
N ALA A 250 12.83 15.02 -6.44
CA ALA A 250 12.89 15.36 -5.02
C ALA A 250 12.02 16.59 -4.71
N ARG A 251 12.20 17.68 -5.45
CA ARG A 251 11.40 18.89 -5.27
C ARG A 251 9.91 18.62 -5.50
N ASP A 252 9.57 17.86 -6.54
CA ASP A 252 8.16 17.56 -6.85
C ASP A 252 7.50 16.78 -5.69
N PHE A 253 8.18 15.80 -5.07
CA PHE A 253 7.63 15.08 -3.91
C PHE A 253 7.62 15.90 -2.62
N GLU A 254 8.66 16.67 -2.35
CA GLU A 254 8.75 17.56 -1.19
C GLU A 254 7.61 18.60 -1.24
N GLU A 255 7.40 19.25 -2.38
CA GLU A 255 6.38 20.29 -2.53
C GLU A 255 4.95 19.73 -2.46
N THR A 256 4.70 18.52 -2.95
CA THR A 256 3.33 18.01 -3.15
C THR A 256 2.82 17.08 -2.06
N VAL A 257 3.69 16.22 -1.53
CA VAL A 257 3.32 15.22 -0.50
C VAL A 257 4.23 15.28 0.73
N GLY A 258 5.20 16.20 0.76
CA GLY A 258 6.09 16.38 1.91
C GLY A 258 7.04 15.20 2.13
N LEU A 259 7.43 14.52 1.06
CA LEU A 259 8.34 13.37 1.12
C LEU A 259 9.69 13.72 0.49
N ASP A 260 10.76 13.37 1.19
CA ASP A 260 12.14 13.57 0.73
C ASP A 260 12.63 12.33 -0.02
N LEU A 261 13.22 12.57 -1.20
CA LEU A 261 13.83 11.51 -2.00
C LEU A 261 15.25 11.22 -1.48
N GLU A 262 15.46 10.02 -0.96
CA GLU A 262 16.78 9.50 -0.61
C GLU A 262 17.23 8.47 -1.65
N ILE A 263 18.48 8.57 -2.14
CA ILE A 263 19.09 7.62 -3.08
C ILE A 263 20.46 7.20 -2.55
N TYR A 264 20.66 5.91 -2.33
CA TYR A 264 21.93 5.33 -1.85
C TYR A 264 22.35 4.16 -2.70
N GLY A 265 23.52 4.26 -3.35
CA GLY A 265 24.00 3.16 -4.19
C GLY A 265 22.94 2.80 -5.23
N GLN A 266 22.40 1.59 -5.17
CA GLN A 266 21.37 1.05 -6.07
C GLN A 266 19.96 1.01 -5.44
N ASP A 267 19.73 1.77 -4.37
CA ASP A 267 18.47 1.82 -3.62
C ASP A 267 17.93 3.26 -3.57
N ALA A 268 16.61 3.43 -3.71
CA ALA A 268 15.93 4.72 -3.60
C ALA A 268 14.61 4.57 -2.84
N MET A 269 14.28 5.57 -2.02
CA MET A 269 13.06 5.59 -1.22
C MET A 269 12.56 7.02 -1.01
N LEU A 270 11.28 7.15 -0.68
CA LEU A 270 10.70 8.39 -0.20
C LEU A 270 10.58 8.34 1.32
N VAL A 271 11.03 9.40 2.00
CA VAL A 271 11.09 9.47 3.47
C VAL A 271 10.24 10.62 3.96
N HIS A 272 9.42 10.36 4.98
CA HIS A 272 8.65 11.39 5.67
C HIS A 272 9.38 11.80 6.96
N HIS A 273 9.82 13.06 7.04
CA HIS A 273 10.47 13.61 8.24
C HIS A 273 9.43 14.16 9.21
N GLY A 274 8.66 13.27 9.84
CA GLY A 274 7.63 13.65 10.80
C GLY A 274 6.73 12.48 11.17
N ARG A 275 5.78 12.71 12.08
CA ARG A 275 4.71 11.75 12.36
C ARG A 275 3.49 12.12 11.53
N SER A 276 2.95 11.14 10.80
CA SER A 276 1.61 11.24 10.21
C SER A 276 0.80 10.03 10.69
N LEU A 277 -0.40 10.28 11.23
CA LEU A 277 -1.28 9.22 11.72
C LEU A 277 -2.28 8.73 10.66
N GLY A 278 -2.42 9.48 9.55
CA GLY A 278 -3.40 9.18 8.50
C GLY A 278 -2.79 8.55 7.24
N ASN A 279 -1.46 8.52 7.13
CA ASN A 279 -0.77 8.05 5.93
C ASN A 279 -0.24 6.64 6.15
N THR A 280 -0.30 5.80 5.12
CA THR A 280 0.32 4.48 5.09
C THR A 280 1.83 4.64 4.95
N LEU A 281 2.50 4.83 6.09
CA LEU A 281 3.95 5.02 6.21
C LEU A 281 4.55 3.93 7.09
N TYR A 282 5.85 3.71 6.89
CA TYR A 282 6.64 2.88 7.78
C TYR A 282 7.63 3.71 8.60
N PRO A 283 7.80 3.44 9.91
CA PRO A 283 7.07 2.47 10.72
C PRO A 283 5.63 2.89 10.97
N ASP A 284 4.77 1.90 11.15
CA ASP A 284 3.43 2.11 11.71
C ASP A 284 3.41 1.90 13.23
N THR A 285 2.22 1.89 13.83
CA THR A 285 2.02 1.79 15.28
C THR A 285 2.01 0.36 15.83
N ARG A 286 2.20 -0.67 14.98
CA ARG A 286 2.18 -2.07 15.41
C ARG A 286 3.46 -2.38 16.17
N ALA A 287 3.33 -3.15 17.25
CA ALA A 287 4.45 -3.53 18.09
C ALA A 287 5.55 -4.30 17.33
N ILE A 288 5.19 -5.04 16.27
CA ILE A 288 6.18 -5.75 15.44
C ILE A 288 7.09 -4.77 14.67
N SER A 289 6.58 -3.62 14.24
CA SER A 289 7.39 -2.60 13.57
C SER A 289 8.43 -2.00 14.52
N GLU A 290 8.13 -1.89 15.82
CA GLU A 290 9.13 -1.52 16.83
C GLU A 290 10.27 -2.54 16.93
N VAL A 291 9.96 -3.84 16.84
CA VAL A 291 10.97 -4.91 16.83
C VAL A 291 11.88 -4.79 15.62
N VAL A 292 11.34 -4.49 14.43
CA VAL A 292 12.17 -4.25 13.22
C VAL A 292 13.17 -3.13 13.44
N PHE A 293 12.78 -2.05 14.12
CA PHE A 293 13.68 -0.94 14.43
C PHE A 293 14.87 -1.33 15.33
N PHE A 294 14.62 -2.15 16.36
CA PHE A 294 15.67 -2.68 17.22
C PHE A 294 16.53 -3.72 16.50
N PHE A 295 15.90 -4.55 15.67
CA PHE A 295 16.60 -5.51 14.83
C PHE A 295 17.53 -4.83 13.84
N ALA A 296 17.07 -3.74 13.18
CA ALA A 296 17.90 -2.91 12.31
C ALA A 296 19.13 -2.34 13.03
N GLY A 297 18.96 -1.87 14.27
CA GLY A 297 20.07 -1.44 15.12
C GLY A 297 21.08 -2.56 15.41
N THR A 298 20.58 -3.75 15.74
CA THR A 298 21.40 -4.95 15.98
C THR A 298 22.19 -5.36 14.74
N VAL A 299 21.54 -5.44 13.57
CA VAL A 299 22.18 -5.73 12.27
C VAL A 299 23.29 -4.72 11.98
N ARG A 300 23.00 -3.43 12.18
CA ARG A 300 23.97 -2.36 11.95
C ARG A 300 25.20 -2.50 12.84
N ALA A 301 25.01 -2.75 14.14
CA ALA A 301 26.11 -2.95 15.08
C ALA A 301 26.98 -4.17 14.68
N ALA A 302 26.36 -5.26 14.22
CA ALA A 302 27.07 -6.44 13.76
C ALA A 302 27.88 -6.18 12.47
N VAL A 303 27.34 -5.39 11.55
CA VAL A 303 28.07 -4.93 10.35
C VAL A 303 29.24 -4.01 10.71
N GLU A 304 29.03 -3.03 11.60
CA GLU A 304 30.08 -2.12 12.08
C GLU A 304 31.20 -2.86 12.83
N ALA A 305 30.88 -3.96 13.53
CA ALA A 305 31.83 -4.85 14.17
C ALA A 305 32.56 -5.80 13.19
N GLY A 306 32.19 -5.79 11.90
CA GLY A 306 32.78 -6.66 10.88
C GLY A 306 32.34 -8.13 10.97
N SER A 307 31.27 -8.43 11.71
CA SER A 307 30.75 -9.79 11.86
C SER A 307 30.08 -10.31 10.58
N PHE A 308 29.52 -9.40 9.78
CA PHE A 308 28.86 -9.74 8.53
C PHE A 308 29.33 -8.84 7.37
N PRO A 309 29.77 -9.41 6.24
CA PRO A 309 30.19 -8.63 5.09
C PRO A 309 29.00 -8.09 4.29
N VAL A 310 29.02 -6.80 4.01
CA VAL A 310 28.06 -6.15 3.11
C VAL A 310 28.48 -6.38 1.66
N GLN A 311 27.52 -6.75 0.82
CA GLN A 311 27.73 -6.96 -0.61
C GLN A 311 27.99 -5.64 -1.35
N ASN A 312 28.50 -5.71 -2.58
CA ASN A 312 28.81 -4.52 -3.39
C ASN A 312 27.58 -3.65 -3.70
N ASP A 313 26.38 -4.24 -3.68
CA ASP A 313 25.09 -3.58 -3.90
C ASP A 313 24.42 -3.14 -2.58
N GLY A 314 25.15 -3.20 -1.47
CA GLY A 314 24.73 -2.79 -0.14
C GLY A 314 23.86 -3.80 0.61
N ARG A 315 23.52 -4.95 0.01
CA ARG A 315 22.74 -5.99 0.68
C ARG A 315 23.57 -6.72 1.73
N LEU A 316 22.89 -7.24 2.74
CA LEU A 316 23.46 -8.20 3.67
C LEU A 316 22.78 -9.55 3.44
N LEU A 317 23.58 -10.60 3.21
CA LEU A 317 23.06 -11.96 3.01
C LEU A 317 23.26 -12.74 4.29
N LEU A 318 22.17 -13.26 4.84
CA LEU A 318 22.14 -14.02 6.08
C LEU A 318 21.62 -15.42 5.81
N THR A 319 22.21 -16.43 6.46
CA THR A 319 21.52 -17.73 6.57
C THR A 319 20.37 -17.60 7.58
N GLN A 320 19.46 -18.58 7.59
CA GLN A 320 18.42 -18.65 8.62
C GLN A 320 19.02 -18.63 10.04
N VAL A 321 20.16 -19.29 10.25
CA VAL A 321 20.85 -19.35 11.55
C VAL A 321 21.42 -17.99 11.92
N ASP A 322 22.04 -17.27 10.99
CA ASP A 322 22.58 -15.94 11.23
C ASP A 322 21.47 -14.94 11.59
N TYR A 323 20.34 -15.02 10.89
CA TYR A 323 19.16 -14.21 11.15
C TYR A 323 18.59 -14.47 12.54
N GLU A 324 18.40 -15.73 12.92
CA GLU A 324 17.90 -16.11 14.26
C GLU A 324 18.88 -15.69 15.36
N MET A 325 20.19 -15.82 15.14
CA MET A 325 21.21 -15.36 16.08
C MET A 325 21.14 -13.84 16.31
N LEU A 326 21.00 -13.05 15.24
CA LEU A 326 20.83 -11.59 15.33
C LEU A 326 19.52 -11.23 16.06
N LEU A 327 18.45 -12.00 15.84
CA LEU A 327 17.20 -11.79 16.56
C LEU A 327 17.33 -12.12 18.05
N ASP A 328 18.01 -13.20 18.42
CA ASP A 328 18.27 -13.55 19.81
C ASP A 328 19.09 -12.45 20.52
N GLN A 329 20.11 -11.89 19.84
CA GLN A 329 20.86 -10.73 20.34
C GLN A 329 19.95 -9.52 20.55
N CYS A 330 19.11 -9.21 19.56
CA CYS A 330 18.14 -8.13 19.64
C CYS A 330 17.17 -8.32 20.81
N GLN A 331 16.65 -9.53 21.00
CA GLN A 331 15.75 -9.86 22.09
C GLN A 331 16.42 -9.77 23.46
N ALA A 332 17.67 -10.23 23.58
CA ALA A 332 18.43 -10.12 24.82
C ALA A 332 18.70 -8.65 25.21
N GLU A 333 19.02 -7.80 24.23
CA GLU A 333 19.32 -6.39 24.48
C GLU A 333 18.06 -5.54 24.70
N TYR A 334 17.05 -5.69 23.83
CA TYR A 334 15.90 -4.79 23.76
C TYR A 334 14.57 -5.40 24.21
N GLY A 335 14.50 -6.72 24.38
CA GLY A 335 13.24 -7.45 24.59
C GLY A 335 12.46 -7.06 25.85
N HIS A 336 13.15 -6.54 26.87
CA HIS A 336 12.53 -6.09 28.13
C HIS A 336 11.42 -5.04 27.95
N GLY A 337 11.51 -4.18 26.93
CA GLY A 337 10.53 -3.12 26.68
C GLY A 337 9.39 -3.53 25.77
N TRP A 338 9.44 -4.72 25.15
CA TRP A 338 8.41 -5.18 24.22
C TRP A 338 7.11 -5.54 24.92
N GLY A 339 6.01 -5.47 24.19
CA GLY A 339 4.70 -5.92 24.66
C GLY A 339 4.73 -7.39 25.10
N LYS A 340 3.91 -7.74 26.10
CA LYS A 340 3.88 -9.09 26.71
C LYS A 340 3.78 -10.22 25.67
N ALA A 341 2.92 -10.06 24.66
CA ALA A 341 2.72 -11.06 23.61
C ALA A 341 3.98 -11.35 22.79
N LEU A 342 4.81 -10.33 22.51
CA LEU A 342 6.07 -10.51 21.78
C LEU A 342 7.16 -11.10 22.68
N ARG A 343 7.18 -10.75 23.97
CA ARG A 343 8.17 -11.28 24.93
C ARG A 343 7.99 -12.78 25.22
N GLU A 344 6.74 -13.24 25.26
CA GLU A 344 6.39 -14.63 25.55
C GLU A 344 6.42 -15.52 24.29
N MET A 345 6.63 -14.92 23.11
CA MET A 345 6.70 -15.62 21.84
C MET A 345 8.01 -16.41 21.72
N SER A 346 7.95 -17.62 21.15
CA SER A 346 9.18 -18.37 20.85
C SER A 346 10.03 -17.65 19.79
N THR A 347 11.36 -17.77 19.85
CA THR A 347 12.28 -17.17 18.86
C THR A 347 11.86 -17.50 17.44
N LYS A 348 11.46 -18.76 17.17
CA LYS A 348 11.03 -19.18 15.83
C LYS A 348 9.77 -18.47 15.33
N GLN A 349 8.78 -18.29 16.21
CA GLN A 349 7.56 -17.56 15.86
C GLN A 349 7.84 -16.07 15.65
N LEU A 350 8.67 -15.48 16.51
CA LEU A 350 9.06 -14.07 16.38
C LEU A 350 9.89 -13.85 15.10
N ALA A 351 10.83 -14.74 14.79
CA ALA A 351 11.64 -14.72 13.59
C ALA A 351 10.77 -14.75 12.32
N HIS A 352 9.74 -15.59 12.33
CA HIS A 352 8.79 -15.66 11.22
C HIS A 352 7.99 -14.37 11.06
N GLN A 353 7.35 -13.88 12.13
CA GLN A 353 6.55 -12.64 12.08
C GLN A 353 7.40 -11.41 11.72
N LEU A 354 8.61 -11.32 12.25
CA LEU A 354 9.53 -10.23 11.96
C LEU A 354 9.95 -10.24 10.48
N LEU A 355 10.21 -11.42 9.92
CA LEU A 355 10.59 -11.55 8.52
C LEU A 355 9.41 -11.24 7.58
N GLU A 356 8.20 -11.71 7.91
CA GLU A 356 6.98 -11.34 7.16
C GLU A 356 6.76 -9.83 7.17
N GLU A 357 6.94 -9.17 8.31
CA GLU A 357 6.83 -7.72 8.43
C GLU A 357 7.90 -6.99 7.59
N MET A 358 9.15 -7.45 7.64
CA MET A 358 10.23 -6.89 6.83
C MET A 358 10.00 -7.11 5.32
N GLU A 359 9.46 -8.26 4.91
CA GLU A 359 9.12 -8.55 3.51
C GLU A 359 7.96 -7.67 3.02
N ALA A 360 6.92 -7.49 3.84
CA ALA A 360 5.79 -6.62 3.51
C ALA A 360 6.24 -5.17 3.20
N TRP A 361 7.26 -4.70 3.92
CA TRP A 361 7.86 -3.37 3.74
C TRP A 361 9.12 -3.35 2.85
N ARG A 362 9.44 -4.46 2.18
CA ARG A 362 10.63 -4.61 1.32
C ARG A 362 11.96 -4.25 1.99
N LEU A 363 12.05 -4.51 3.28
CA LEU A 363 13.26 -4.38 4.08
C LEU A 363 14.11 -5.66 4.02
N ALA A 364 13.48 -6.78 3.68
CA ALA A 364 14.14 -8.07 3.47
C ALA A 364 13.45 -8.87 2.35
N TYR A 365 14.15 -9.85 1.81
CA TYR A 365 13.61 -10.86 0.89
C TYR A 365 14.17 -12.24 1.22
N ARG A 366 13.33 -13.28 1.16
CA ARG A 366 13.78 -14.67 1.14
C ARG A 366 14.16 -15.11 -0.27
N ASP A 367 15.34 -15.67 -0.42
CA ASP A 367 15.73 -16.46 -1.59
C ASP A 367 15.52 -17.94 -1.27
N GLU A 368 14.42 -18.52 -1.76
CA GLU A 368 14.10 -19.92 -1.54
C GLU A 368 15.09 -20.89 -2.20
N ARG A 369 15.80 -20.46 -3.25
CA ARG A 369 16.76 -21.32 -3.97
C ARG A 369 18.06 -21.43 -3.20
N GLU A 370 18.57 -20.29 -2.76
CA GLU A 370 19.85 -20.21 -2.03
C GLU A 370 19.66 -20.40 -0.52
N GLN A 371 18.42 -20.46 -0.02
CA GLN A 371 18.08 -20.53 1.41
C GLN A 371 18.71 -19.39 2.22
N LEU A 372 18.74 -18.20 1.60
CA LEU A 372 19.31 -16.98 2.17
C LEU A 372 18.22 -15.94 2.42
N ILE A 373 18.43 -15.12 3.43
CA ILE A 373 17.67 -13.91 3.69
C ILE A 373 18.53 -12.72 3.26
N ALA A 374 18.06 -11.99 2.25
CA ALA A 374 18.69 -10.76 1.81
C ALA A 374 18.08 -9.58 2.56
N ILE A 375 18.86 -8.95 3.44
CA ILE A 375 18.49 -7.70 4.11
C ILE A 375 18.84 -6.53 3.18
N MET A 376 17.86 -5.64 2.95
CA MET A 376 18.00 -4.51 2.05
C MET A 376 18.74 -3.33 2.72
N PRO A 377 19.52 -2.54 1.97
CA PRO A 377 20.29 -1.42 2.51
C PRO A 377 19.44 -0.43 3.33
N ARG A 378 18.19 -0.21 2.90
CA ARG A 378 17.23 0.68 3.56
C ARG A 378 16.89 0.29 5.00
N LEU A 379 17.05 -0.98 5.40
CA LEU A 379 16.90 -1.38 6.80
C LEU A 379 17.92 -0.61 7.67
N GLY A 380 19.14 -0.36 7.17
CA GLY A 380 20.15 0.40 7.90
C GLY A 380 19.81 1.88 8.12
N ARG A 381 18.77 2.40 7.45
CA ARG A 381 18.32 3.79 7.60
C ARG A 381 17.45 4.02 8.82
N ILE A 382 16.80 2.96 9.30
CA ILE A 382 15.92 2.96 10.47
C ILE A 382 16.65 2.42 11.69
N MET A 383 16.51 3.11 12.82
CA MET A 383 17.08 2.66 14.10
C MET A 383 16.27 3.25 15.25
N SER A 384 16.15 2.50 16.34
CA SER A 384 15.51 2.95 17.57
C SER A 384 16.42 2.71 18.77
N GLN A 385 16.22 3.53 19.80
CA GLN A 385 16.86 3.40 21.10
C GLN A 385 15.84 3.73 22.18
N TYR A 386 15.88 2.99 23.29
CA TYR A 386 15.04 3.35 24.43
C TYR A 386 15.43 4.72 25.00
N PRO A 387 14.44 5.52 25.46
CA PRO A 387 14.70 6.76 26.16
C PRO A 387 15.65 6.57 27.36
N ARG A 388 16.53 7.56 27.60
CA ARG A 388 17.56 7.47 28.64
C ARG A 388 16.98 7.31 30.05
N ASP A 389 15.84 7.94 30.32
CA ASP A 389 15.12 7.85 31.60
C ASP A 389 14.52 6.46 31.83
N TYR A 390 14.01 5.82 30.77
CA TYR A 390 13.57 4.42 30.82
C TYR A 390 14.73 3.50 31.24
N LEU A 391 15.90 3.63 30.58
CA LEU A 391 17.06 2.80 30.86
C LEU A 391 17.61 3.03 32.28
N LYS A 392 17.55 4.26 32.80
CA LYS A 392 17.94 4.57 34.19
C LYS A 392 17.05 3.87 35.20
N LYS A 393 15.72 4.00 35.06
CA LYS A 393 14.74 3.36 35.95
C LYS A 393 14.91 1.84 35.99
N ARG A 394 15.22 1.23 34.85
CA ARG A 394 15.49 -0.21 34.79
C ARG A 394 16.74 -0.59 35.58
N LYS A 395 17.86 0.12 35.39
CA LYS A 395 19.09 -0.15 36.15
C LYS A 395 18.90 0.02 37.65
N GLU A 396 18.09 0.99 38.07
CA GLU A 396 17.75 1.21 39.49
C GLU A 396 16.83 0.11 40.06
N GLY A 397 15.89 -0.41 39.26
CA GLY A 397 15.01 -1.52 39.63
C GLY A 397 15.72 -2.89 39.68
N ASP A 398 16.59 -3.17 38.73
CA ASP A 398 17.43 -4.39 38.72
C ASP A 398 18.42 -4.37 39.91
N GLY A 399 18.97 -3.19 40.24
CA GLY A 399 19.86 -3.01 41.39
C GLY A 399 19.21 -3.10 42.78
N GLN A 400 17.87 -3.08 42.86
CA GLN A 400 17.13 -3.32 44.12
C GLN A 400 16.78 -4.81 44.32
N GLN A 401 16.83 -5.65 43.28
CA GLN A 401 16.60 -7.09 43.40
C GLN A 401 17.87 -7.87 43.79
N ASP A 402 19.06 -7.39 43.42
CA ASP A 402 20.35 -8.02 43.80
C ASP A 402 20.84 -7.69 45.22
N GLY A 403 20.05 -6.94 46.01
CA GLY A 403 20.39 -6.52 47.38
C GLY A 403 19.66 -7.28 48.49
N SER A 404 18.91 -8.32 48.15
CA SER A 404 18.12 -9.10 49.09
C SER A 404 18.20 -10.60 48.78
N GLU A 405 19.36 -11.20 49.02
CA GLU A 405 19.52 -12.56 49.55
C GLU A 405 20.89 -12.72 50.22
#